data_AF-A0A1Q5P5S6-F1
#
_entry.id   AF-A0A1Q5P5S6-F1
#
_cell.length_a   1.000
_cell.length_b   1.000
_cell.length_c   1.000
_cell.angle_alpha   90.00
_cell.angle_beta   90.00
_cell.angle_gamma   90.00
#
_symmetry.space_group_name_H-M   'P 1'
#
loop_
_entity.id
_entity.type
_entity.pdbx_description
1 polymer ?
#
loop_
_entity_poly.entity_id
_entity_poly.type
_entity_poly.pdbx_seq_one_letter_code
_entity_poly.pdbx_strand_id
1 'polypeptide(L)'
;MEHKLSCVADMREIRKILINEFERYRFYRYTLMPRWEGNEEIPDPTYSPDQQEAINNYCAKIESAVSMLPCRERDLIQERYLSVESEYLTDIEMYQQRMKPTISAAAYRSCKNKAMQKLAFYLGMLIRMDSVDD
;
A
#
# COMPACT_ATOMS: atom_id res chain seq x y z
N MET A 1 9.12 -17.24 21.58
CA MET A 1 7.72 -17.61 21.29
C MET A 1 7.53 -17.49 19.79
N GLU A 2 7.83 -18.57 19.11
CA GLU A 2 7.63 -18.70 17.66
C GLU A 2 6.12 -18.79 17.42
N HIS A 3 5.53 -17.70 16.94
CA HIS A 3 4.19 -17.75 16.41
C HIS A 3 4.24 -18.64 15.17
N LYS A 4 3.75 -19.87 15.30
CA LYS A 4 3.37 -20.72 14.17
C LYS A 4 2.48 -19.89 13.24
N LEU A 5 3.04 -19.40 12.13
CA LEU A 5 2.27 -18.84 11.03
C LEU A 5 1.36 -19.96 10.53
N SER A 6 0.10 -19.90 10.92
CA SER A 6 -0.97 -20.71 10.37
C SER A 6 -0.93 -20.59 8.85
N CYS A 7 -0.94 -21.74 8.18
CA CYS A 7 -0.76 -21.96 6.74
C CYS A 7 -1.70 -21.14 5.83
N VAL A 8 -2.75 -20.51 6.38
CA VAL A 8 -3.58 -19.53 5.69
C VAL A 8 -3.89 -18.44 6.72
N ALA A 9 -3.05 -17.40 6.81
CA ALA A 9 -3.49 -16.19 7.49
C ALA A 9 -4.75 -15.71 6.78
N ASP A 10 -5.82 -15.42 7.53
CA ASP A 10 -7.10 -15.03 6.95
C ASP A 10 -6.86 -13.82 6.05
N MET A 11 -7.10 -13.97 4.75
CA MET A 11 -6.92 -12.89 3.77
C MET A 11 -7.68 -11.62 4.16
N ARG A 12 -8.72 -11.72 5.00
CA ARG A 12 -9.39 -10.57 5.61
C ARG A 12 -8.52 -9.86 6.63
N GLU A 13 -7.80 -10.57 7.49
CA GLU A 13 -6.86 -10.00 8.47
C GLU A 13 -5.66 -9.38 7.77
N ILE A 14 -5.07 -10.07 6.80
CA ILE A 14 -3.96 -9.55 6.00
C ILE A 14 -4.35 -8.23 5.32
N ARG A 15 -5.55 -8.16 4.74
CA ARG A 15 -6.05 -6.93 4.14
C ARG A 15 -6.17 -5.78 5.14
N LYS A 16 -6.62 -6.05 6.37
CA LYS A 16 -6.67 -5.03 7.42
C LYS A 16 -5.26 -4.55 7.78
N ILE A 17 -4.32 -5.47 7.90
CA ILE A 17 -2.91 -5.14 8.19
C ILE A 17 -2.35 -4.26 7.07
N LEU A 18 -2.50 -4.66 5.81
CA LEU A 18 -2.04 -3.87 4.66
C LEU A 18 -2.65 -2.46 4.62
N ILE A 19 -3.95 -2.34 4.86
CA ILE A 19 -4.62 -1.02 4.89
C ILE A 19 -3.99 -0.14 5.98
N ASN A 20 -3.80 -0.69 7.18
CA ASN A 20 -3.15 0.04 8.27
C ASN A 20 -1.69 0.40 7.96
N GLU A 21 -0.95 -0.47 7.26
CA GLU A 21 0.42 -0.17 6.81
C GLU A 21 0.43 0.96 5.76
N PHE A 22 -0.57 1.04 4.88
CA PHE A 22 -0.71 2.15 3.93
C PHE A 22 -1.14 3.45 4.60
N GLU A 23 -2.03 3.41 5.59
CA GLU A 23 -2.36 4.57 6.43
C GLU A 23 -1.12 5.09 7.15
N ARG A 24 -0.33 4.18 7.73
CA ARG A 24 0.95 4.50 8.36
C ARG A 24 1.95 5.08 7.37
N TYR A 25 2.04 4.52 6.17
CA TYR A 25 2.84 5.07 5.08
C TYR A 25 2.41 6.50 4.74
N ARG A 26 1.11 6.76 4.57
CA ARG A 26 0.58 8.10 4.25
C ARG A 26 0.91 9.09 5.37
N PHE A 27 0.74 8.68 6.63
CA PHE A 27 1.12 9.50 7.77
C PHE A 27 2.61 9.84 7.76
N TYR A 28 3.48 8.85 7.52
CA TYR A 28 4.91 9.10 7.42
C TYR A 28 5.26 10.01 6.24
N ARG A 29 4.73 9.73 5.05
CA ARG A 29 5.10 10.43 3.82
C ARG A 29 4.53 11.85 3.73
N TYR A 30 3.34 12.11 4.27
CA TYR A 30 2.65 13.41 4.11
C TYR A 30 2.51 14.22 5.39
N THR A 31 2.56 13.59 6.56
CA THR A 31 2.44 14.29 7.85
C THR A 31 3.79 14.47 8.54
N LEU A 32 4.64 13.44 8.53
CA LEU A 32 5.91 13.43 9.28
C LEU A 32 7.17 13.72 8.44
N MET A 33 7.09 13.68 7.12
CA MET A 33 8.14 14.22 6.25
C MET A 33 7.75 15.67 5.86
N PRO A 34 8.37 16.71 6.43
CA PRO A 34 7.89 18.07 6.27
C PRO A 34 8.09 18.64 4.87
N ARG A 35 7.07 19.43 4.53
CA ARG A 35 7.17 20.76 3.92
C ARG A 35 7.99 20.85 2.64
N TRP A 36 7.27 20.72 1.53
CA TRP A 36 7.70 21.18 0.21
C TRP A 36 7.89 22.71 0.19
N GLU A 37 9.00 23.22 0.71
CA GLU A 37 9.51 24.55 0.35
C GLU A 37 10.60 24.36 -0.73
N GLY A 38 10.16 24.14 -1.97
CA GLY A 38 11.07 23.88 -3.10
C GLY A 38 11.43 22.40 -3.27
N ASN A 39 12.53 22.14 -3.98
CA ASN A 39 12.99 20.79 -4.38
C ASN A 39 13.80 20.06 -3.27
N GLU A 40 13.76 20.52 -2.02
CA GLU A 40 14.52 19.93 -0.90
C GLU A 40 13.58 19.28 0.14
N GLU A 41 13.84 18.02 0.49
CA GLU A 41 13.15 17.32 1.57
C GLU A 41 13.71 17.81 2.92
N ILE A 42 12.97 18.66 3.64
CA ILE A 42 13.37 19.16 4.96
C ILE A 42 12.86 18.18 6.01
N PRO A 43 13.71 17.48 6.78
CA PRO A 43 13.26 16.51 7.78
C PRO A 43 12.58 17.17 8.98
N ASP A 44 11.65 16.47 9.64
CA ASP A 44 10.96 17.01 10.82
C ASP A 44 11.94 17.08 12.01
N PRO A 45 12.21 18.27 12.57
CA PRO A 45 13.15 18.42 13.68
C PRO A 45 12.69 17.71 14.97
N THR A 46 11.44 17.24 15.05
CA THR A 46 10.93 16.48 16.19
C THR A 46 11.44 15.03 16.24
N TYR A 47 11.95 14.49 15.13
CA TYR A 47 12.48 13.12 15.05
C TYR A 47 14.00 13.11 14.99
N SER A 48 14.63 12.16 15.69
CA SER A 48 16.08 11.97 15.60
C SER A 48 16.49 11.48 14.21
N PRO A 49 17.75 11.67 13.78
CA PRO A 49 18.24 11.17 12.50
C PRO A 49 17.97 9.67 12.30
N ASP A 50 18.18 8.86 13.33
CA ASP A 50 17.93 7.41 13.28
C ASP A 50 16.44 7.09 13.06
N GLN A 51 15.54 7.89 13.65
CA GLN A 51 14.09 7.72 13.45
C GLN A 51 13.68 8.11 12.05
N GLN A 52 14.25 9.19 11.49
CA GLN A 52 14.00 9.61 10.12
C GLN A 52 14.51 8.56 9.13
N GLU A 53 15.69 8.00 9.36
CA GLU A 53 16.22 6.90 8.54
C GLU A 53 15.30 5.67 8.60
N ALA A 54 14.82 5.30 9.78
CA ALA A 54 13.88 4.19 9.94
C ALA A 54 12.56 4.44 9.18
N ILE A 55 12.05 5.67 9.21
CA ILE A 55 10.85 6.08 8.45
C ILE A 55 11.11 5.99 6.94
N ASN A 56 12.23 6.51 6.47
CA ASN A 56 12.61 6.47 5.06
C ASN A 56 12.74 5.03 4.55
N ASN A 57 13.42 4.18 5.32
CA ASN A 57 13.56 2.76 5.01
C ASN A 57 12.20 2.04 4.98
N TYR A 58 11.29 2.40 5.88
CA TYR A 58 9.92 1.87 5.87
C TYR A 58 9.15 2.30 4.61
N CYS A 59 9.16 3.59 4.27
CA CYS A 59 8.51 4.11 3.06
C CYS A 59 9.09 3.47 1.80
N ALA A 60 10.42 3.40 1.69
CA ALA A 60 11.11 2.77 0.57
C ALA A 60 10.76 1.27 0.42
N LYS A 61 10.56 0.55 1.53
CA LYS A 61 10.10 -0.85 1.49
C LYS A 61 8.71 -0.96 0.87
N ILE A 62 7.77 -0.10 1.26
CA ILE A 62 6.41 -0.08 0.70
C ILE A 62 6.44 0.30 -0.78
N GLU A 63 7.16 1.37 -1.14
CA GLU A 63 7.30 1.82 -2.52
C GLU A 63 7.94 0.75 -3.42
N SER A 64 8.97 0.07 -2.93
CA SER A 64 9.60 -1.06 -3.63
C SER A 64 8.61 -2.20 -3.87
N ALA A 65 7.85 -2.62 -2.84
CA ALA A 65 6.82 -3.63 -2.97
C ALA A 65 5.74 -3.26 -4.01
N VAL A 66 5.34 -1.99 -4.04
CA VAL A 66 4.35 -1.46 -4.98
C VAL A 66 4.93 -1.36 -6.40
N SER A 67 6.21 -1.02 -6.54
CA SER A 67 6.88 -0.93 -7.85
C SER A 67 6.96 -2.28 -8.58
N MET A 68 7.02 -3.38 -7.84
CA MET A 68 7.03 -4.76 -8.36
C MET A 68 5.66 -5.21 -8.90
N LEU A 69 4.58 -4.48 -8.61
CA LEU A 69 3.27 -4.80 -9.17
C LEU A 69 3.21 -4.50 -10.67
N PRO A 70 2.42 -5.27 -11.44
CA PRO A 70 2.05 -4.90 -12.81
C PRO A 70 1.44 -3.51 -12.87
N CYS A 71 1.69 -2.76 -13.95
CA CYS A 71 1.32 -1.33 -14.07
C CYS A 71 -0.09 -1.03 -13.59
N ARG A 72 -1.09 -1.79 -14.05
CA ARG A 72 -2.49 -1.57 -13.70
C ARG A 72 -2.82 -1.80 -12.23
N GLU A 73 -2.19 -2.79 -11.59
CA GLU A 73 -2.35 -3.06 -10.15
C GLU A 73 -1.62 -2.01 -9.33
N ARG A 74 -0.44 -1.59 -9.79
CA ARG A 74 0.35 -0.52 -9.18
C ARG A 74 -0.41 0.79 -9.16
N ASP A 75 -0.94 1.22 -10.30
CA ASP A 75 -1.68 2.48 -10.43
C ASP A 75 -2.92 2.47 -9.52
N LEU A 76 -3.62 1.33 -9.43
CA LEU A 76 -4.73 1.15 -8.49
C LEU A 76 -4.28 1.36 -7.04
N ILE A 77 -3.18 0.74 -6.62
CA ILE A 77 -2.71 0.84 -5.24
C ILE A 77 -2.21 2.25 -4.92
N GLN A 78 -1.47 2.87 -5.84
CA GLN A 78 -0.96 4.22 -5.68
C GLN A 78 -2.10 5.23 -5.50
N GLU A 79 -3.08 5.24 -6.39
CA GLU A 79 -4.20 6.19 -6.34
C GLU A 79 -5.14 5.88 -5.15
N ARG A 80 -5.53 4.61 -4.96
CA ARG A 80 -6.55 4.25 -3.96
C ARG A 80 -6.05 4.27 -2.54
N TYR A 81 -4.77 3.94 -2.30
CA TYR A 81 -4.25 3.68 -0.95
C TYR A 81 -3.04 4.51 -0.54
N LEU A 82 -2.20 4.97 -1.48
CA LEU A 82 -0.97 5.70 -1.14
C LEU A 82 -1.07 7.21 -1.39
N SER A 83 -2.05 7.66 -2.17
CA SER A 83 -2.25 9.07 -2.48
C SER A 83 -2.75 9.85 -1.26
N VAL A 84 -2.49 11.16 -1.25
CA VAL A 84 -3.08 12.06 -0.25
C VAL A 84 -4.61 12.04 -0.30
N GLU A 85 -5.21 11.91 -1.49
CA GLU A 85 -6.66 11.90 -1.71
C GLU A 85 -7.33 10.57 -1.35
N SER A 86 -6.57 9.53 -0.99
CA SER A 86 -7.08 8.17 -0.76
C SER A 86 -8.19 8.08 0.31
N GLU A 87 -8.24 9.02 1.27
CA GLU A 87 -9.32 9.11 2.26
C GLU A 87 -10.68 9.50 1.67
N TYR A 88 -10.69 10.28 0.59
CA TYR A 88 -11.90 10.81 -0.02
C TYR A 88 -12.32 10.04 -1.26
N LEU A 89 -11.44 9.20 -1.81
CA LEU A 89 -11.72 8.38 -2.98
C LEU A 89 -12.52 7.13 -2.61
N THR A 90 -13.69 6.98 -3.23
CA THR A 90 -14.48 5.76 -3.15
C THR A 90 -13.99 4.71 -4.16
N ASP A 91 -14.30 3.43 -3.88
CA ASP A 91 -14.05 2.35 -4.84
C ASP A 91 -14.79 2.63 -6.17
N ILE A 92 -15.96 3.28 -6.11
CA ILE A 92 -16.78 3.64 -7.27
C ILE A 92 -16.05 4.66 -8.16
N GLU A 93 -15.57 5.75 -7.57
CA GLU A 93 -14.82 6.78 -8.32
C GLU A 93 -13.55 6.21 -8.95
N MET A 94 -12.87 5.28 -8.26
CA MET A 94 -11.69 4.63 -8.80
C MET A 94 -11.96 3.91 -10.13
N TYR A 95 -12.94 3.00 -10.18
CA TYR A 95 -13.15 2.20 -11.39
C TYR A 95 -13.93 2.93 -12.50
N GLN A 96 -14.66 4.00 -12.16
CA GLN A 96 -15.44 4.79 -13.13
C GLN A 96 -14.68 5.99 -13.71
N GLN A 97 -13.77 6.59 -12.95
CA GLN A 97 -13.18 7.88 -13.31
C GLN A 97 -11.65 7.85 -13.40
N ARG A 98 -10.98 7.13 -12.49
CA ARG A 98 -9.50 7.15 -12.38
C ARG A 98 -8.83 6.05 -13.21
N MET A 99 -9.39 4.84 -13.25
CA MET A 99 -8.82 3.75 -14.06
C MET A 99 -9.12 3.92 -15.55
N LYS A 100 -8.09 3.79 -16.38
CA LYS A 100 -8.19 3.83 -17.84
C LYS A 100 -7.64 2.52 -18.45
N PRO A 101 -8.45 1.77 -19.24
CA PRO A 101 -9.88 1.96 -19.48
C PRO A 101 -10.71 1.77 -18.20
N THR A 102 -11.93 2.32 -18.20
CA THR A 102 -12.89 2.08 -17.10
C THR A 102 -13.25 0.61 -17.05
N ILE A 103 -13.42 0.09 -15.84
CA ILE A 103 -13.58 -1.34 -15.61
C ILE A 103 -14.84 -1.60 -14.79
N SER A 104 -15.39 -2.80 -14.90
CA SER A 104 -16.52 -3.19 -14.07
C SER A 104 -16.10 -3.30 -12.60
N ALA A 105 -17.06 -3.12 -11.68
CA ALA A 105 -16.84 -3.28 -10.26
C ALA A 105 -16.27 -4.68 -9.90
N ALA A 106 -16.69 -5.72 -10.63
CA ALA A 106 -16.16 -7.08 -10.48
C ALA A 106 -14.69 -7.18 -10.89
N ALA A 107 -14.33 -6.62 -12.05
CA ALA A 107 -12.95 -6.58 -12.53
C ALA A 107 -12.05 -5.75 -11.59
N TYR A 108 -12.56 -4.65 -11.05
CA TYR A 108 -11.88 -3.85 -10.03
C TYR A 108 -11.62 -4.66 -8.76
N ARG A 109 -12.63 -5.36 -8.24
CA ARG A 109 -12.49 -6.19 -7.03
C ARG A 109 -11.47 -7.30 -7.22
N SER A 110 -11.48 -7.96 -8.39
CA SER A 110 -10.49 -8.99 -8.72
C SER A 110 -9.07 -8.41 -8.82
N CYS A 111 -8.91 -7.28 -9.53
CA CYS A 111 -7.63 -6.57 -9.64
C CYS A 111 -7.07 -6.16 -8.27
N LYS A 112 -7.92 -5.56 -7.42
CA LYS A 112 -7.58 -5.15 -6.06
C LYS A 112 -7.15 -6.34 -5.18
N ASN A 113 -7.91 -7.43 -5.21
CA ASN A 113 -7.60 -8.62 -4.42
C ASN A 113 -6.24 -9.23 -4.84
N LYS A 114 -5.98 -9.33 -6.15
CA LYS A 114 -4.70 -9.83 -6.69
C LYS A 114 -3.54 -8.93 -6.29
N ALA A 115 -3.70 -7.61 -6.39
CA ALA A 115 -2.70 -6.64 -5.97
C ALA A 115 -2.37 -6.79 -4.47
N MET A 116 -3.39 -6.88 -3.61
CA MET A 116 -3.22 -7.04 -2.16
C MET A 116 -2.52 -8.36 -1.81
N GLN A 117 -2.85 -9.46 -2.48
CA GLN A 117 -2.17 -10.75 -2.29
C GLN A 117 -0.69 -10.67 -2.64
N LYS A 118 -0.35 -10.07 -3.79
CA LYS A 118 1.04 -9.87 -4.21
C LYS A 118 1.81 -8.98 -3.23
N LEU A 119 1.20 -7.89 -2.77
CA LEU A 119 1.81 -7.00 -1.77
C LEU A 119 2.06 -7.72 -0.45
N ALA A 120 1.09 -8.50 0.05
CA ALA A 120 1.28 -9.30 1.24
C ALA A 120 2.45 -10.28 1.09
N PHE A 121 2.60 -10.90 -0.08
CA PHE A 121 3.74 -11.76 -0.38
C PHE A 121 5.07 -10.98 -0.42
N TYR A 122 5.14 -9.87 -1.15
CA TYR A 122 6.35 -9.05 -1.23
C TYR A 122 6.79 -8.45 0.11
N LEU A 123 5.83 -8.15 0.99
CA LEU A 123 6.11 -7.64 2.33
C LEU A 123 6.41 -8.75 3.35
N GLY A 124 6.35 -10.03 2.93
CA GLY A 124 6.65 -11.19 3.76
C GLY A 124 5.53 -11.59 4.72
N MET A 125 4.32 -11.07 4.54
CA MET A 125 3.13 -11.42 5.34
C MET A 125 2.51 -12.76 4.92
N LEU A 126 2.76 -13.17 3.67
CA LEU A 126 2.37 -14.48 3.12
C LEU A 126 3.61 -15.28 2.73
N ILE A 127 3.59 -16.57 3.06
CA ILE A 127 4.64 -17.52 2.67
C ILE A 127 4.35 -18.08 1.27
N ARG A 128 3.07 -18.20 0.88
CA ARG A 128 2.64 -18.73 -0.41
C ARG A 128 1.54 -17.86 -1.01
N MET A 129 1.60 -17.71 -2.32
CA MET A 129 0.56 -17.10 -3.12
C MET A 129 -0.38 -18.21 -3.57
N ASP A 130 -1.26 -18.67 -2.68
CA ASP A 130 -2.30 -19.61 -3.09
C ASP A 130 -3.24 -18.90 -4.08
N SER A 131 -3.37 -19.48 -5.27
CA SER A 131 -4.30 -19.04 -6.30
C SER A 131 -5.71 -19.26 -5.79
N VAL A 132 -6.29 -18.23 -5.17
CA VAL A 132 -7.71 -18.21 -4.82
C VAL A 132 -8.48 -17.91 -6.11
N ASP A 133 -8.67 -18.95 -6.93
CA ASP A 133 -9.67 -18.97 -7.99
C ASP A 133 -11.02 -19.33 -7.37
N ASP A 134 -11.92 -18.34 -7.28
CA ASP A 134 -13.39 -18.50 -7.23
C ASP A 134 -14.06 -17.18 -7.67
#